data_AF-A0A6I3P4U9-F1
#
_entry.id   AF-A0A6I3P4U9-F1
#
_cell.length_a   1.000
_cell.length_b   1.000
_cell.length_c   1.000
_cell.angle_alpha   90.00
_cell.angle_beta   90.00
_cell.angle_gamma   90.00
#
_symmetry.space_group_name_H-M   'P 1'
#
loop_
_entity.id
_entity.type
_entity.pdbx_description
1 polymer ?
#
loop_
_entity_poly.entity_id
_entity_poly.type
_entity_poly.pdbx_seq_one_letter_code
_entity_poly.pdbx_strand_id
1 'polypeptide(L)'
;MKRKIFLLGALALCLTGCGQKKQVKTPTSSEQKAIQAKAEQLQKDNKNILQKAEENKVITRTFVFPKDDKGTQQTQIVTYVGNTFKKLETINVTATDEELKKGIQQVGVEEAQKQLRESFNKDDAFKEALTVPGFAADLTLENENEYKVTITYDFEAMDVKKAEGMTYFKNNHLPELLKLTPSQFADNLINAGASEQK
;
A
#
# COMPACT_ATOMS: atom_id res chain seq x y z
N MET A 1 45.01 16.69 25.82
CA MET A 1 45.52 18.05 25.56
C MET A 1 45.50 18.33 24.06
N LYS A 2 45.02 19.53 23.67
CA LYS A 2 45.33 20.33 22.46
C LYS A 2 45.06 19.64 21.10
N ARG A 3 43.91 19.92 20.46
CA ARG A 3 43.58 21.08 19.56
C ARG A 3 44.37 21.10 18.23
N LYS A 4 43.60 21.37 17.15
CA LYS A 4 43.89 22.17 15.93
C LYS A 4 43.99 21.37 14.62
N ILE A 5 43.52 21.81 13.44
CA ILE A 5 42.65 22.89 12.91
C ILE A 5 42.54 22.61 11.38
N PHE A 6 41.36 22.88 10.79
CA PHE A 6 41.02 23.35 9.43
C PHE A 6 41.71 22.84 8.14
N LEU A 7 40.91 22.69 7.07
CA LEU A 7 40.85 23.56 5.86
C LEU A 7 39.89 22.92 4.83
N LEU A 8 38.71 23.49 4.53
CA LEU A 8 38.43 24.47 3.45
C LEU A 8 38.81 24.00 2.04
N GLY A 9 37.81 23.62 1.24
CA GLY A 9 37.88 23.44 -0.21
C GLY A 9 36.80 24.30 -0.89
N ALA A 10 37.22 25.45 -1.42
CA ALA A 10 36.41 26.40 -2.14
C ALA A 10 36.24 25.98 -3.61
N LEU A 11 35.05 26.21 -4.19
CA LEU A 11 34.89 26.25 -5.64
C LEU A 11 34.52 27.69 -6.04
N ALA A 12 35.47 28.34 -6.71
CA ALA A 12 35.34 29.67 -7.27
C ALA A 12 34.74 29.58 -8.69
N LEU A 13 33.74 30.42 -8.96
CA LEU A 13 33.42 30.84 -10.32
C LEU A 13 33.48 32.36 -10.37
N CYS A 14 34.59 32.87 -10.90
CA CYS A 14 34.75 34.25 -11.31
C CYS A 14 34.13 34.41 -12.71
N LEU A 15 33.13 35.27 -12.84
CA LEU A 15 32.80 35.92 -14.10
C LEU A 15 33.00 37.42 -13.91
N THR A 16 34.12 37.92 -14.45
CA THR A 16 34.47 39.33 -14.51
C THR A 16 33.66 40.01 -15.61
N GLY A 17 32.71 40.86 -15.23
CA GLY A 17 32.08 41.84 -16.10
C GLY A 17 32.39 43.25 -15.58
N CYS A 18 33.12 44.03 -16.37
CA CYS A 18 33.39 45.44 -16.11
C CYS A 18 32.10 46.27 -16.14
N GLY A 19 31.78 46.94 -15.03
CA GLY A 19 30.70 47.91 -14.97
C GLY A 19 30.59 48.48 -13.56
N GLN A 20 30.92 49.77 -13.42
CA GLN A 20 30.66 50.68 -12.29
C GLN A 20 30.64 50.06 -10.88
N LYS A 21 31.60 50.47 -10.03
CA LYS A 21 31.57 50.26 -8.56
C LYS A 21 30.24 50.78 -7.98
N LYS A 22 29.20 49.95 -7.95
CA LYS A 22 28.13 50.06 -6.97
C LYS A 22 28.75 49.60 -5.66
N GLN A 23 28.88 50.53 -4.72
CA GLN A 23 29.07 50.17 -3.32
C GLN A 23 28.07 49.06 -2.99
N VAL A 24 28.55 47.87 -2.65
CA VAL A 24 27.72 46.88 -1.97
C VAL A 24 27.36 47.54 -0.65
N LYS A 25 26.21 48.21 -0.63
CA LYS A 25 25.64 48.76 0.59
C LYS A 25 25.45 47.56 1.52
N THR A 26 26.09 47.61 2.68
CA THR A 26 25.77 46.69 3.77
C THR A 26 24.25 46.75 3.96
N PRO A 27 23.54 45.61 3.88
CA PRO A 27 22.09 45.64 3.97
C PRO A 27 21.71 46.36 5.26
N THR A 28 20.85 47.36 5.12
CA THR A 28 20.30 48.11 6.23
C THR A 28 19.65 47.14 7.23
N SER A 29 19.52 47.54 8.49
CA SER A 29 18.89 46.70 9.52
C SER A 29 17.49 46.20 9.12
N SER A 30 16.77 46.96 8.28
CA SER A 30 15.51 46.56 7.64
C SER A 30 15.67 45.47 6.57
N GLU A 31 16.71 45.53 5.73
CA GLU A 31 16.97 44.53 4.69
C GLU A 31 17.46 43.21 5.31
N GLN A 32 18.26 43.27 6.36
CA GLN A 32 18.67 42.08 7.12
C GLN A 32 17.48 41.39 7.79
N LYS A 33 16.56 42.15 8.39
CA LYS A 33 15.30 41.62 8.94
C LYS A 33 14.43 40.97 7.87
N ALA A 34 14.34 41.55 6.68
CA ALA A 34 13.58 40.98 5.57
C ALA A 34 14.20 39.67 5.04
N ILE A 35 15.53 39.60 4.94
CA ILE A 35 16.25 38.37 4.56
C ILE A 35 16.05 37.27 5.60
N GLN A 36 16.14 37.61 6.90
CA GLN A 36 15.92 36.67 7.98
C GLN A 36 14.48 36.15 8.01
N ALA A 37 13.49 37.04 7.88
CA ALA A 37 12.09 36.64 7.80
C ALA A 37 11.82 35.73 6.58
N LYS A 38 12.46 36.01 5.44
CA LYS A 38 12.35 35.15 4.25
C LYS A 38 13.01 33.79 4.45
N ALA A 39 14.15 33.73 5.14
CA ALA A 39 14.81 32.47 5.49
C ALA A 39 13.99 31.63 6.48
N GLU A 40 13.39 32.26 7.49
CA GLU A 40 12.49 31.61 8.46
C GLU A 40 11.21 31.09 7.77
N GLN A 41 10.64 31.87 6.86
CA GLN A 41 9.49 31.46 6.05
C GLN A 41 9.83 30.25 5.17
N LEU A 42 10.98 30.26 4.47
CA LEU A 42 11.43 29.12 3.66
C LEU A 42 11.69 27.87 4.50
N GLN A 43 12.26 28.00 5.70
CA GLN A 43 12.43 26.86 6.61
C GLN A 43 11.08 26.28 7.06
N LYS A 44 10.12 27.16 7.38
CA LYS A 44 8.76 26.75 7.75
C LYS A 44 8.03 26.07 6.58
N ASP A 45 8.14 26.62 5.38
CA ASP A 45 7.53 26.07 4.17
C ASP A 45 8.15 24.71 3.82
N ASN A 46 9.48 24.57 3.90
CA ASN A 46 10.16 23.29 3.68
C ASN A 46 9.74 22.22 4.71
N LYS A 47 9.61 22.59 6.00
CA LYS A 47 9.11 21.67 7.02
C LYS A 47 7.66 21.26 6.75
N ASN A 48 6.81 22.19 6.31
CA ASN A 48 5.43 21.92 5.93
C ASN A 48 5.34 20.96 4.74
N ILE A 49 6.18 21.15 3.72
CA ILE A 49 6.25 20.29 2.54
C ILE A 49 6.69 18.88 2.93
N LEU A 50 7.72 18.74 3.78
CA LEU A 50 8.18 17.42 4.25
C LEU A 50 7.11 16.70 5.07
N GLN A 51 6.39 17.41 5.94
CA GLN A 51 5.27 16.84 6.70
C GLN A 51 4.16 16.37 5.76
N LYS A 52 3.75 17.22 4.79
CA LYS A 52 2.77 16.82 3.78
C LYS A 52 3.23 15.65 2.92
N ALA A 53 4.53 15.55 2.62
CA ALA A 53 5.07 14.42 1.88
C ALA A 53 4.96 13.12 2.70
N GLU A 54 5.23 13.17 4.01
CA GLU A 54 5.06 12.01 4.89
C GLU A 54 3.59 11.63 5.05
N GLU A 55 2.68 12.61 5.15
CA GLU A 55 1.22 12.38 5.23
C GLU A 55 0.65 11.76 3.94
N ASN A 56 1.26 12.03 2.78
CA ASN A 56 0.85 11.49 1.48
C ASN A 56 1.62 10.23 1.07
N LYS A 57 2.46 9.68 1.95
CA LYS A 57 3.20 8.46 1.68
C LYS A 57 2.26 7.27 1.58
N VAL A 58 2.38 6.52 0.49
CA VAL A 58 1.69 5.24 0.31
C VAL A 58 2.41 4.19 1.16
N ILE A 59 1.68 3.56 2.07
CA ILE A 59 2.18 2.52 2.95
C ILE A 59 1.48 1.22 2.60
N THR A 60 2.25 0.14 2.46
CA THR A 60 1.75 -1.22 2.27
C THR A 60 2.23 -2.09 3.42
N ARG A 61 1.34 -2.84 4.05
CA ARG A 61 1.63 -3.78 5.15
C ARG A 61 1.09 -5.15 4.81
N THR A 62 1.81 -6.19 5.21
CA THR A 62 1.46 -7.58 4.93
C THR A 62 1.29 -8.34 6.23
N PHE A 63 0.16 -9.04 6.37
CA PHE A 63 -0.20 -9.81 7.57
C PHE A 63 -0.46 -11.26 7.18
N VAL A 64 0.22 -12.19 7.83
CA VAL A 64 0.12 -13.62 7.55
C VAL A 64 -0.48 -14.34 8.75
N PHE A 65 -1.59 -15.02 8.52
CA PHE A 65 -2.25 -15.85 9.51
C PHE A 65 -1.58 -17.23 9.61
N PRO A 66 -1.69 -17.90 10.77
CA PRO A 66 -1.36 -19.32 10.86
C PRO A 66 -2.25 -20.13 9.91
N LYS A 67 -1.80 -21.34 9.55
CA LYS A 67 -2.62 -22.27 8.78
C LYS A 67 -3.84 -22.69 9.60
N ASP A 68 -5.00 -22.76 8.94
CA ASP A 68 -6.20 -23.33 9.53
C ASP A 68 -6.15 -24.87 9.55
N ASP A 69 -7.20 -25.50 10.09
CA ASP A 69 -7.31 -26.97 10.19
C ASP A 69 -7.33 -27.67 8.82
N LYS A 70 -7.64 -26.94 7.74
CA LYS A 70 -7.60 -27.44 6.36
C LYS A 70 -6.25 -27.18 5.67
N GLY A 71 -5.28 -26.63 6.41
CA GLY A 71 -3.96 -26.28 5.88
C GLY A 71 -3.94 -25.01 5.04
N THR A 72 -5.02 -24.21 5.05
CA THR A 72 -5.09 -22.95 4.32
C THR A 72 -4.34 -21.86 5.08
N GLN A 73 -3.41 -21.18 4.40
CA GLN A 73 -2.77 -19.98 4.92
C GLN A 73 -3.37 -18.74 4.26
N GLN A 74 -3.89 -17.82 5.07
CA GLN A 74 -4.36 -16.53 4.61
C GLN A 74 -3.28 -15.46 4.80
N THR A 75 -3.06 -14.65 3.75
CA THR A 75 -2.27 -13.42 3.80
C THR A 75 -3.17 -12.24 3.45
N GLN A 76 -3.12 -11.18 4.25
CA GLN A 76 -3.79 -9.91 3.96
C GLN A 76 -2.76 -8.80 3.71
N ILE A 77 -2.86 -8.14 2.56
CA ILE A 77 -1.98 -7.04 2.16
C ILE A 77 -2.84 -5.78 2.07
N VAL A 78 -2.53 -4.79 2.90
CA VAL A 78 -3.27 -3.55 3.00
C VAL A 78 -2.42 -2.36 2.59
N THR A 79 -2.94 -1.55 1.68
CA THR A 79 -2.30 -0.32 1.20
C THR A 79 -3.14 0.88 1.61
N TYR A 80 -2.51 1.92 2.17
CA TYR A 80 -3.19 3.12 2.65
C TYR A 80 -2.31 4.38 2.53
N VAL A 81 -2.97 5.55 2.57
CA VAL A 81 -2.33 6.88 2.67
C VAL A 81 -2.99 7.63 3.84
N GLY A 82 -2.20 8.07 4.82
CA GLY A 82 -2.72 8.60 6.07
C GLY A 82 -3.69 7.60 6.72
N ASN A 83 -4.95 7.99 6.92
CA ASN A 83 -6.01 7.11 7.43
C ASN A 83 -6.95 6.55 6.35
N THR A 84 -6.61 6.71 5.07
CA THR A 84 -7.46 6.29 3.95
C THR A 84 -6.94 5.00 3.36
N PHE A 85 -7.72 3.92 3.43
CA PHE A 85 -7.43 2.68 2.72
C PHE A 85 -7.53 2.88 1.21
N LYS A 86 -6.54 2.34 0.50
CA LYS A 86 -6.47 2.35 -0.96
C LYS A 86 -6.76 0.98 -1.54
N LYS A 87 -6.10 -0.06 -1.01
CA LYS A 87 -6.26 -1.44 -1.46
C LYS A 87 -6.27 -2.40 -0.28
N LEU A 88 -7.10 -3.44 -0.35
CA LEU A 88 -6.98 -4.65 0.45
C LEU A 88 -6.92 -5.85 -0.49
N GLU A 89 -5.91 -6.68 -0.32
CA GLU A 89 -5.77 -7.94 -1.02
C GLU A 89 -5.73 -9.08 -0.01
N THR A 90 -6.50 -10.13 -0.26
CA THR A 90 -6.50 -11.36 0.53
C THR A 90 -6.05 -12.50 -0.36
N ILE A 91 -5.02 -13.21 0.05
CA ILE A 91 -4.45 -14.36 -0.65
C ILE A 91 -4.62 -15.57 0.26
N ASN A 92 -5.39 -16.56 -0.20
CA ASN A 92 -5.54 -17.85 0.46
C ASN A 92 -4.76 -18.90 -0.34
N VAL A 93 -3.81 -19.56 0.31
CA VAL A 93 -3.10 -20.70 -0.27
C VAL A 93 -3.58 -21.95 0.46
N THR A 94 -4.23 -22.85 -0.25
CA THR A 94 -4.83 -24.06 0.32
C THR A 94 -4.16 -25.30 -0.26
N ALA A 95 -3.72 -26.19 0.62
CA ALA A 95 -3.24 -27.50 0.22
C ALA A 95 -4.36 -28.32 -0.42
N THR A 96 -4.04 -28.96 -1.54
CA THR A 96 -4.93 -29.93 -2.18
C THR A 96 -5.03 -31.19 -1.32
N ASP A 97 -6.25 -31.71 -1.20
CA ASP A 97 -6.46 -33.03 -0.61
C ASP A 97 -6.16 -34.14 -1.64
N GLU A 98 -6.18 -35.39 -1.16
CA GLU A 98 -5.86 -36.55 -1.99
C GLU A 98 -6.87 -36.80 -3.12
N GLU A 99 -8.11 -36.32 -2.99
CA GLU A 99 -9.12 -36.44 -4.05
C GLU A 99 -8.82 -35.46 -5.18
N LEU A 100 -8.56 -34.19 -4.82
CA LEU A 100 -8.20 -33.16 -5.79
C LEU A 100 -6.88 -33.48 -6.49
N LYS A 101 -5.87 -33.98 -5.77
CA LYS A 101 -4.61 -34.45 -6.39
C LYS A 101 -4.84 -35.53 -7.43
N LYS A 102 -5.68 -36.54 -7.12
CA LYS A 102 -6.01 -37.60 -8.09
C LYS A 102 -6.72 -37.02 -9.32
N GLY A 103 -7.64 -36.08 -9.12
CA GLY A 103 -8.28 -35.37 -10.23
C GLY A 103 -7.27 -34.63 -11.10
N ILE A 104 -6.36 -33.88 -10.49
CA ILE A 104 -5.29 -33.14 -11.19
C ILE A 104 -4.40 -34.10 -11.97
N GLN A 105 -4.02 -35.25 -11.40
CA GLN A 105 -3.21 -36.25 -12.09
C GLN A 105 -3.92 -36.90 -13.29
N GLN A 106 -5.24 -36.98 -13.26
CA GLN A 106 -6.03 -37.55 -14.36
C GLN A 106 -6.15 -36.59 -15.55
N VAL A 107 -6.36 -35.29 -15.30
CA VAL A 107 -6.64 -34.31 -16.35
C VAL A 107 -5.46 -33.40 -16.69
N GLY A 108 -4.45 -33.35 -15.83
CA GLY A 108 -3.33 -32.41 -15.90
C GLY A 108 -3.63 -31.07 -15.23
N VAL A 109 -2.59 -30.37 -14.80
CA VAL A 109 -2.69 -29.10 -14.03
C VAL A 109 -3.45 -28.02 -14.81
N GLU A 110 -3.21 -27.89 -16.12
CA GLU A 110 -3.84 -26.85 -16.95
C GLU A 110 -5.37 -27.03 -17.04
N GLU A 111 -5.82 -28.24 -17.35
CA GLU A 111 -7.26 -28.54 -17.44
C GLU A 111 -7.92 -28.51 -16.05
N ALA A 112 -7.23 -28.98 -15.01
CA ALA A 112 -7.72 -28.86 -13.63
C ALA A 112 -7.86 -27.40 -13.20
N GLN A 113 -6.91 -26.52 -13.55
CA GLN A 113 -7.00 -25.09 -13.29
C GLN A 113 -8.24 -24.50 -13.96
N LYS A 114 -8.49 -24.84 -15.23
CA LYS A 114 -9.67 -24.36 -15.95
C LYS A 114 -10.96 -24.79 -15.27
N GLN A 115 -11.09 -26.07 -14.91
CA GLN A 115 -12.28 -26.60 -14.24
C GLN A 115 -12.50 -25.99 -12.84
N LEU A 116 -11.43 -25.83 -12.06
CA LEU A 116 -11.50 -25.18 -10.75
C LEU A 116 -11.93 -23.72 -10.88
N ARG A 117 -11.39 -22.99 -11.87
CA ARG A 117 -11.75 -21.60 -12.13
C ARG A 117 -13.18 -21.45 -12.64
N GLU A 118 -13.66 -22.36 -13.49
CA GLU A 118 -15.05 -22.40 -13.93
C GLU A 118 -16.00 -22.65 -12.74
N SER A 119 -15.63 -23.58 -11.85
CA SER A 119 -16.38 -23.85 -10.62
C SER A 119 -16.38 -22.65 -9.66
N PHE A 120 -15.22 -22.02 -9.45
CA PHE A 120 -15.05 -20.83 -8.63
C PHE A 120 -15.93 -19.66 -9.12
N ASN A 121 -16.02 -19.50 -10.44
CA ASN A 121 -16.80 -18.43 -11.07
C ASN A 121 -18.28 -18.82 -11.32
N LYS A 122 -18.76 -19.96 -10.82
CA LYS A 122 -20.10 -20.47 -11.17
C LYS A 122 -21.23 -19.70 -10.48
N ASP A 123 -20.99 -19.20 -9.27
CA ASP A 123 -21.99 -18.51 -8.46
C ASP A 123 -22.42 -17.17 -9.08
N ASP A 124 -23.73 -16.94 -9.18
CA ASP A 124 -24.26 -15.77 -9.88
C ASP A 124 -24.04 -14.47 -9.09
N ALA A 125 -24.10 -14.51 -7.76
CA ALA A 125 -23.79 -13.35 -6.94
C ALA A 125 -22.31 -12.96 -7.06
N PHE A 126 -21.43 -13.94 -7.16
CA PHE A 126 -20.00 -13.71 -7.39
C PHE A 126 -19.73 -13.16 -8.80
N LYS A 127 -20.37 -13.69 -9.85
CA LYS A 127 -20.28 -13.11 -11.20
C LYS A 127 -20.73 -11.66 -11.23
N GLU A 128 -21.82 -11.34 -10.54
CA GLU A 128 -22.29 -9.96 -10.39
C GLU A 128 -21.26 -9.09 -9.69
N ALA A 129 -20.65 -9.59 -8.61
CA ALA A 129 -19.60 -8.89 -7.87
C ALA A 129 -18.38 -8.58 -8.75
N LEU A 130 -17.96 -9.50 -9.63
CA LEU A 130 -16.86 -9.29 -10.58
C LEU A 130 -17.10 -8.14 -11.58
N THR A 131 -18.34 -7.65 -11.71
CA THR A 131 -18.64 -6.46 -12.52
C THR A 131 -18.40 -5.14 -11.81
N VAL A 132 -18.17 -5.17 -10.49
CA VAL A 132 -17.93 -3.97 -9.68
C VAL A 132 -16.52 -3.46 -9.95
N PRO A 133 -16.37 -2.20 -10.42
CA PRO A 133 -15.05 -1.59 -10.57
C PRO A 133 -14.27 -1.64 -9.25
N GLY A 134 -12.99 -1.98 -9.34
CA GLY A 134 -12.13 -2.13 -8.16
C GLY A 134 -12.29 -3.44 -7.40
N PHE A 135 -13.24 -4.31 -7.75
CA PHE A 135 -13.27 -5.68 -7.24
C PHE A 135 -12.68 -6.66 -8.25
N ALA A 136 -11.78 -7.53 -7.80
CA ALA A 136 -11.25 -8.62 -8.59
C ALA A 136 -11.07 -9.87 -7.72
N ALA A 137 -11.22 -11.03 -8.33
CA ALA A 137 -10.89 -12.29 -7.69
C ALA A 137 -10.44 -13.32 -8.72
N ASP A 138 -9.48 -14.15 -8.36
CA ASP A 138 -8.96 -15.20 -9.23
C ASP A 138 -8.56 -16.44 -8.44
N LEU A 139 -8.59 -17.59 -9.12
CA LEU A 139 -8.09 -18.87 -8.62
C LEU A 139 -7.01 -19.37 -9.58
N THR A 140 -5.85 -19.67 -9.03
CA THR A 140 -4.71 -20.23 -9.77
C THR A 140 -4.28 -21.56 -9.16
N LEU A 141 -3.97 -22.53 -10.02
CA LEU A 141 -3.42 -23.84 -9.66
C LEU A 141 -2.11 -24.01 -10.44
N GLU A 142 -0.98 -23.64 -9.81
CA GLU A 142 0.33 -23.67 -10.45
C GLU A 142 0.98 -25.06 -10.41
N ASN A 143 0.56 -25.90 -9.46
CA ASN A 143 1.03 -27.27 -9.28
C ASN A 143 -0.04 -28.14 -8.59
N GLU A 144 0.22 -29.44 -8.45
CA GLU A 144 -0.75 -30.38 -7.88
C GLU A 144 -0.93 -30.27 -6.36
N ASN A 145 -0.07 -29.56 -5.64
CA ASN A 145 -0.04 -29.58 -4.18
C ASN A 145 -0.90 -28.50 -3.53
N GLU A 146 -1.08 -27.36 -4.19
CA GLU A 146 -1.83 -26.24 -3.63
C GLU A 146 -2.48 -25.40 -4.72
N TYR A 147 -3.59 -24.75 -4.36
CA TYR A 147 -4.19 -23.71 -5.16
C TYR A 147 -4.22 -22.40 -4.38
N LYS A 148 -4.25 -21.29 -5.11
CA LYS A 148 -4.24 -19.94 -4.57
C LYS A 148 -5.49 -19.21 -5.02
N VAL A 149 -6.21 -18.61 -4.07
CA VAL A 149 -7.31 -17.67 -4.33
C VAL A 149 -6.87 -16.28 -3.92
N THR A 150 -6.89 -15.34 -4.85
CA THR A 150 -6.60 -13.93 -4.59
C THR A 150 -7.89 -13.14 -4.75
N ILE A 151 -8.21 -12.31 -3.75
CA ILE A 151 -9.34 -11.38 -3.77
C ILE A 151 -8.80 -9.97 -3.52
N THR A 152 -9.14 -9.03 -4.39
CA THR A 152 -8.67 -7.66 -4.35
C THR A 152 -9.83 -6.68 -4.27
N TYR A 153 -9.75 -5.78 -3.31
CA TYR A 153 -10.60 -4.60 -3.17
C TYR A 153 -9.72 -3.36 -3.38
N ASP A 154 -9.88 -2.70 -4.52
CA ASP A 154 -9.36 -1.37 -4.80
C ASP A 154 -10.43 -0.35 -4.44
N PHE A 155 -10.29 0.25 -3.26
CA PHE A 155 -11.24 1.19 -2.70
C PHE A 155 -11.21 2.55 -3.41
N GLU A 156 -10.23 2.82 -4.28
CA GLU A 156 -10.20 4.04 -5.08
C GLU A 156 -11.13 3.94 -6.29
N ALA A 157 -11.28 2.74 -6.85
CA ALA A 157 -12.17 2.47 -7.98
C ALA A 157 -13.57 1.98 -7.55
N MET A 158 -13.70 1.42 -6.35
CA MET A 158 -14.92 0.76 -5.89
C MET A 158 -15.94 1.72 -5.27
N ASP A 159 -17.19 1.65 -5.76
CA ASP A 159 -18.34 2.24 -5.08
C ASP A 159 -18.80 1.31 -3.94
N VAL A 160 -18.18 1.44 -2.78
CA VAL A 160 -18.42 0.57 -1.62
C VAL A 160 -19.87 0.63 -1.13
N LYS A 161 -20.52 1.80 -1.20
CA LYS A 161 -21.92 1.94 -0.77
C LYS A 161 -22.87 1.18 -1.69
N LYS A 162 -22.63 1.24 -3.00
CA LYS A 162 -23.38 0.43 -3.96
C LYS A 162 -23.10 -1.05 -3.78
N ALA A 163 -21.83 -1.42 -3.59
CA ALA A 163 -21.41 -2.80 -3.43
C ALA A 163 -21.99 -3.48 -2.19
N GLU A 164 -22.09 -2.77 -1.04
CA GLU A 164 -22.68 -3.31 0.20
C GLU A 164 -24.10 -3.89 0.02
N GLY A 165 -24.88 -3.33 -0.90
CA GLY A 165 -26.23 -3.82 -1.22
C GLY A 165 -26.27 -5.11 -2.04
N MET A 166 -25.15 -5.57 -2.59
CA MET A 166 -25.08 -6.76 -3.43
C MET A 166 -24.92 -8.02 -2.58
N THR A 167 -25.51 -9.12 -3.05
CA THR A 167 -25.58 -10.39 -2.30
C THR A 167 -24.21 -10.91 -1.86
N TYR A 168 -23.17 -10.75 -2.69
CA TYR A 168 -21.82 -11.21 -2.39
C TYR A 168 -21.16 -10.42 -1.25
N PHE A 169 -21.34 -9.09 -1.21
CA PHE A 169 -20.62 -8.23 -0.25
C PHE A 169 -21.34 -8.02 1.08
N LYS A 170 -22.61 -8.42 1.20
CA LYS A 170 -23.48 -8.12 2.36
C LYS A 170 -22.88 -8.50 3.73
N ASN A 171 -22.01 -9.52 3.76
CA ASN A 171 -21.39 -10.02 4.99
C ASN A 171 -19.93 -9.57 5.16
N ASN A 172 -19.39 -8.79 4.22
CA ASN A 172 -17.98 -8.38 4.23
C ASN A 172 -17.76 -7.10 5.05
N HIS A 173 -18.83 -6.41 5.47
CA HIS A 173 -18.76 -5.20 6.31
C HIS A 173 -17.79 -4.14 5.76
N LEU A 174 -17.79 -3.95 4.44
CA LEU A 174 -16.85 -3.05 3.75
C LEU A 174 -16.92 -1.60 4.26
N PRO A 175 -18.11 -1.00 4.52
CA PRO A 175 -18.17 0.35 5.08
C PRO A 175 -17.61 0.43 6.50
N GLU A 176 -17.81 -0.60 7.33
CA GLU A 176 -17.27 -0.66 8.69
C GLU A 176 -15.75 -0.75 8.66
N LEU A 177 -15.19 -1.55 7.74
CA LEU A 177 -13.75 -1.63 7.52
C LEU A 177 -13.16 -0.26 7.20
N LEU A 178 -13.80 0.50 6.30
CA LEU A 178 -13.33 1.83 5.91
C LEU A 178 -13.49 2.91 7.00
N LYS A 179 -14.20 2.63 8.09
CA LYS A 179 -14.26 3.51 9.28
C LYS A 179 -13.07 3.31 10.21
N LEU A 180 -12.32 2.20 10.08
CA LEU A 180 -11.14 1.94 10.90
C LEU A 180 -9.97 2.84 10.48
N THR A 181 -9.10 3.15 11.44
CA THR A 181 -7.74 3.60 11.10
C THR A 181 -6.88 2.40 10.68
N PRO A 182 -5.82 2.59 9.87
CA PRO A 182 -4.89 1.52 9.53
C PRO A 182 -4.24 0.85 10.74
N SER A 183 -4.05 1.57 11.85
CA SER A 183 -3.56 0.97 13.11
C SER A 183 -4.61 0.04 13.72
N GLN A 184 -5.86 0.49 13.85
CA GLN A 184 -6.94 -0.37 14.39
C GLN A 184 -7.15 -1.62 13.54
N PHE A 185 -7.09 -1.48 12.21
CA PHE A 185 -7.15 -2.63 11.31
C PHE A 185 -6.01 -3.62 11.58
N ALA A 186 -4.76 -3.13 11.63
CA ALA A 186 -3.60 -3.97 11.93
C ALA A 186 -3.71 -4.65 13.31
N ASP A 187 -4.12 -3.92 14.34
CA ASP A 187 -4.29 -4.45 15.69
C ASP A 187 -5.36 -5.55 15.72
N ASN A 188 -6.46 -5.37 14.99
CA ASN A 188 -7.50 -6.40 14.85
C ASN A 188 -6.94 -7.68 14.21
N LEU A 189 -6.13 -7.57 13.15
CA LEU A 189 -5.52 -8.74 12.52
C LEU A 189 -4.53 -9.44 13.45
N ILE A 190 -3.70 -8.68 14.17
CA ILE A 190 -2.73 -9.22 15.13
C ILE A 190 -3.45 -9.92 16.29
N ASN A 191 -4.52 -9.32 16.82
CA ASN A 191 -5.34 -9.94 17.86
C ASN A 191 -6.07 -11.20 17.37
N ALA A 192 -6.36 -11.28 16.08
CA ALA A 192 -6.89 -12.49 15.43
C ALA A 192 -5.79 -13.54 15.11
N GLY A 193 -4.55 -13.31 15.52
CA GLY A 193 -3.45 -14.26 15.39
C GLY A 193 -2.54 -14.05 14.18
N ALA A 194 -2.73 -12.99 13.39
CA ALA A 194 -1.82 -12.68 12.30
C ALA A 194 -0.46 -12.17 12.79
N SER A 195 0.56 -12.46 12.00
CA SER A 195 1.90 -11.89 12.14
C SER A 195 2.16 -10.87 11.03
N GLU A 196 2.69 -9.70 11.38
CA GLU A 196 3.11 -8.73 10.38
C GLU A 196 4.46 -9.10 9.79
N GLN A 197 4.55 -9.13 8.45
CA GLN A 197 5.81 -9.25 7.73
C GLN A 197 6.39 -7.85 7.47
N LYS A 198 7.68 -7.68 7.80
CA LYS A 198 8.43 -6.44 7.62
C LYS A 198 9.26 -6.48 6.33
#